data_AF-A0AAN6SN32-F1
#
_entry.id   AF-A0AAN6SN32-F1
#
_cell.length_a   1.000
_cell.length_b   1.000
_cell.length_c   1.000
_cell.angle_alpha   90.00
_cell.angle_beta   90.00
_cell.angle_gamma   90.00
#
_symmetry.space_group_name_H-M   'P 1'
#
loop_
_entity.id
_entity.type
_entity.pdbx_description
1 polymer ?
#
loop_
_entity_poly.entity_id
_entity_poly.type
_entity_poly.pdbx_seq_one_letter_code
_entity_poly.pdbx_strand_id
1 'polypeptide(L)'
;QTVFPPWRPGRGGGLFKAETNAVMAPRSHILLEAYMRLCARDHGKHIGSFSVATISYMGLYVEEDGLLDASLLPEPLRTSYRELNEGKKTTLQWLLELKQALRMDEEDSDPDESF
;
A
#
# COMPACT_ATOMS: atom_id res chain seq x y z
N GLN A 1 21.09 -18.09 -10.56
CA GLN A 1 21.32 -16.68 -10.20
C GLN A 1 20.03 -16.16 -9.58
N THR A 2 20.01 -15.91 -8.27
CA THR A 2 18.80 -15.48 -7.56
C THR A 2 18.68 -13.96 -7.62
N VAL A 3 17.54 -13.45 -8.09
CA VAL A 3 17.26 -12.02 -8.32
C VAL A 3 16.91 -11.29 -7.01
N PHE A 4 17.69 -11.51 -5.95
CA PHE A 4 17.42 -10.87 -4.67
C PHE A 4 18.14 -9.52 -4.55
N PRO A 5 17.55 -8.56 -3.82
CA PRO A 5 18.18 -7.27 -3.56
C PRO A 5 19.55 -7.43 -2.87
N PRO A 6 20.45 -6.44 -3.02
CA PRO A 6 21.74 -6.45 -2.32
C PRO A 6 21.56 -6.47 -0.79
N TRP A 7 22.46 -7.19 -0.12
CA TRP A 7 22.45 -7.38 1.33
C TRP A 7 22.61 -6.07 2.11
N ARG A 8 21.92 -5.95 3.26
CA ARG A 8 22.01 -4.80 4.17
C ARG A 8 21.93 -5.23 5.64
N PRO A 9 22.69 -4.61 6.56
CA PRO A 9 22.56 -4.87 7.99
C PRO A 9 21.11 -4.69 8.47
N GLY A 10 20.60 -5.63 9.25
CA GLY A 10 19.22 -5.61 9.75
C GLY A 10 18.16 -6.18 8.79
N ARG A 11 18.50 -6.51 7.55
CA ARG A 11 17.63 -7.24 6.62
C ARG A 11 18.27 -8.60 6.28
N GLY A 12 17.73 -9.67 6.88
CA GLY A 12 18.19 -11.02 6.61
C GLY A 12 18.02 -11.38 5.12
N GLY A 13 18.99 -12.11 4.56
CA GLY A 13 18.82 -12.75 3.26
C GLY A 13 17.77 -13.85 3.40
N GLY A 14 16.52 -13.55 3.04
CA GLY A 14 15.44 -14.53 3.08
C GLY A 14 15.77 -15.69 2.14
N LEU A 15 15.95 -16.89 2.70
CA LEU A 15 16.12 -18.12 1.94
C LEU A 15 14.79 -18.88 1.96
N PHE A 16 14.03 -18.83 0.87
CA PHE A 16 12.88 -19.70 0.69
C PHE A 16 13.38 -21.10 0.29
N LYS A 17 13.00 -22.13 1.06
CA LYS A 17 13.20 -23.52 0.63
C LYS A 17 12.35 -23.75 -0.62
N ALA A 18 13.00 -24.13 -1.72
CA ALA A 18 12.41 -24.25 -3.05
C ALA A 18 11.37 -25.37 -3.20
N GLU A 19 11.12 -26.14 -2.15
CA GLU A 19 10.24 -27.29 -2.19
C GLU A 19 8.85 -26.91 -1.66
N THR A 20 7.88 -26.90 -2.58
CA THR A 20 6.42 -27.09 -2.41
C THR A 20 5.45 -25.91 -2.33
N ASN A 21 5.86 -24.64 -2.24
CA ASN A 21 4.88 -23.53 -2.29
C ASN A 21 5.22 -22.50 -3.39
N ALA A 22 4.29 -22.29 -4.31
CA ALA A 22 4.40 -21.22 -5.30
C ALA A 22 4.32 -19.87 -4.57
N VAL A 23 5.47 -19.20 -4.40
CA VAL A 23 5.52 -17.84 -3.87
C VAL A 23 5.12 -16.89 -5.00
N MET A 24 3.92 -16.32 -4.92
CA MET A 24 3.55 -15.20 -5.78
C MET A 24 4.13 -13.90 -5.19
N ALA A 25 5.10 -13.33 -5.89
CA ALA A 25 5.61 -11.99 -5.60
C ALA A 25 4.93 -10.99 -6.55
N PRO A 26 3.90 -10.24 -6.10
CA PRO A 26 3.27 -9.23 -6.94
C PRO A 26 4.27 -8.12 -7.27
N ARG A 27 4.09 -7.46 -8.42
CA ARG A 27 4.85 -6.25 -8.74
C ARG A 27 4.53 -5.18 -7.69
N SER A 28 5.55 -4.43 -7.28
CA SER A 28 5.44 -3.41 -6.22
C SER A 28 4.33 -2.38 -6.46
N HIS A 29 4.15 -1.90 -7.69
CA HIS A 29 3.07 -0.97 -8.04
C HIS A 29 1.67 -1.59 -7.91
N ILE A 30 1.51 -2.87 -8.26
CA ILE A 30 0.23 -3.60 -8.10
C ILE A 30 -0.08 -3.74 -6.61
N LEU A 31 0.93 -4.06 -5.81
CA LEU A 31 0.79 -4.19 -4.36
C LEU A 31 0.42 -2.83 -3.71
N LEU A 32 1.09 -1.75 -4.11
CA LEU A 32 0.76 -0.40 -3.64
C LEU A 32 -0.67 0.01 -4.02
N GLU A 33 -1.06 -0.19 -5.28
CA GLU A 33 -2.42 0.06 -5.75
C GLU A 33 -3.46 -0.69 -4.89
N ALA A 34 -3.22 -1.97 -4.60
CA ALA A 34 -4.11 -2.76 -3.77
C ALA A 34 -4.26 -2.15 -2.37
N TYR A 35 -3.17 -1.74 -1.72
CA TYR A 35 -3.24 -1.10 -0.42
C TYR A 35 -3.95 0.26 -0.45
N MET A 36 -3.76 1.08 -1.49
CA MET A 36 -4.48 2.34 -1.62
C MET A 36 -6.00 2.11 -1.76
N ARG A 37 -6.41 1.12 -2.55
CA ARG A 37 -7.83 0.76 -2.70
C ARG A 37 -8.40 0.17 -1.42
N LEU A 38 -7.66 -0.68 -0.70
CA LEU A 38 -8.05 -1.22 0.60
C LEU A 38 -8.22 -0.11 1.64
N CYS A 39 -7.28 0.82 1.68
CA CYS A 39 -7.31 1.96 2.58
C CYS A 39 -8.57 2.83 2.37
N ALA A 40 -8.91 3.11 1.12
CA ALA A 40 -10.09 3.88 0.77
C ALA A 40 -11.41 3.12 1.06
N ARG A 41 -11.48 1.83 0.69
CA ARG A 41 -12.67 0.99 0.89
C ARG A 41 -12.99 0.80 2.37
N ASP A 42 -11.97 0.47 3.16
CA ASP A 42 -12.13 0.08 4.55
C ASP A 42 -11.75 1.20 5.51
N HIS A 43 -11.99 2.45 5.09
CA HIS A 43 -11.78 3.63 5.93
C HIS A 43 -12.50 3.49 7.27
N GLY A 44 -11.82 3.82 8.38
CA GLY A 44 -12.34 3.68 9.74
C GLY A 44 -12.30 2.25 10.30
N LYS A 45 -11.99 1.24 9.49
CA LYS A 45 -11.84 -0.16 9.92
C LYS A 45 -10.37 -0.49 10.19
N HIS A 46 -10.12 -1.52 11.02
CA HIS A 46 -8.77 -1.97 11.36
C HIS A 46 -7.90 -2.26 10.12
N ILE A 47 -8.49 -2.90 9.10
CA ILE A 47 -7.79 -3.24 7.85
C ILE A 47 -7.43 -2.00 7.02
N GLY A 48 -8.23 -0.92 7.10
CA GLY A 48 -7.89 0.37 6.49
C GLY A 48 -6.68 1.02 7.17
N SER A 49 -6.65 1.03 8.51
CA SER A 49 -5.50 1.52 9.29
C SER A 49 -4.22 0.72 9.01
N PHE A 50 -4.34 -0.61 8.90
CA PHE A 50 -3.23 -1.48 8.48
C PHE A 50 -2.73 -1.12 7.08
N SER A 51 -3.64 -0.83 6.15
CA SER A 51 -3.28 -0.44 4.78
C SER A 51 -2.52 0.89 4.75
N VAL A 52 -2.90 1.88 5.57
CA VAL A 52 -2.14 3.16 5.70
C VAL A 52 -0.70 2.88 6.12
N ALA A 53 -0.50 2.10 7.19
CA ALA A 53 0.84 1.78 7.67
C ALA A 53 1.66 1.04 6.60
N THR A 54 1.01 0.16 5.84
CA THR A 54 1.68 -0.59 4.77
C THR A 54 2.07 0.29 3.60
N ILE A 55 1.26 1.29 3.23
CA ILE A 55 1.62 2.30 2.22
C ILE A 55 2.87 3.08 2.66
N SER A 56 2.95 3.48 3.93
CA SER A 56 4.15 4.13 4.46
C SER A 56 5.39 3.22 4.37
N TYR A 57 5.25 1.92 4.66
CA TYR A 57 6.35 0.97 4.49
C TYR A 57 6.74 0.77 3.03
N MET A 58 5.79 0.79 2.09
CA MET A 58 6.11 0.74 0.65
C MET A 58 6.98 1.93 0.24
N GLY A 59 6.67 3.14 0.72
CA GLY A 59 7.53 4.32 0.51
C GLY A 59 8.91 4.14 1.11
N LEU A 60 8.99 3.91 2.43
CA LEU A 60 10.26 3.84 3.18
C LEU A 60 11.19 2.71 2.73
N TYR A 61 10.66 1.60 2.23
CA TYR A 61 11.45 0.39 2.03
C TYR A 61 11.48 -0.14 0.62
N VAL A 62 10.48 0.16 -0.20
CA VAL A 62 10.40 -0.31 -1.59
C VAL A 62 10.70 0.83 -2.55
N GLU A 63 10.16 2.02 -2.31
CA GLU A 63 10.46 3.20 -3.12
C GLU A 63 11.88 3.72 -2.89
N GLU A 64 12.31 3.89 -1.63
CA GLU A 64 13.70 4.31 -1.33
C GLU A 64 14.76 3.37 -1.89
N ASP A 65 14.43 2.08 -2.07
CA ASP A 65 15.31 1.08 -2.67
C ASP A 65 15.27 1.06 -4.22
N GLY A 66 14.47 1.93 -4.84
CA GLY A 66 14.29 2.00 -6.29
C GLY A 66 13.49 0.82 -6.85
N LEU A 67 12.74 0.10 -6.01
CA LEU A 67 11.97 -1.09 -6.38
C LEU A 67 10.50 -0.79 -6.68
N LEU A 68 10.05 0.44 -6.42
CA LEU A 68 8.72 0.93 -6.78
C LEU A 68 8.83 1.94 -7.92
N ASP A 69 8.11 1.66 -9.02
CA ASP A 69 7.82 2.65 -10.05
C ASP A 69 6.38 3.13 -9.90
N ALA A 70 6.19 4.23 -9.17
CA ALA A 70 4.88 4.82 -8.94
C ALA A 70 4.25 5.41 -10.21
N SER A 71 5.02 5.61 -11.30
CA SER A 71 4.47 6.12 -12.56
C SER A 71 3.53 5.12 -13.25
N LEU A 72 3.67 3.84 -12.89
CA LEU A 72 2.84 2.72 -13.36
C LEU A 72 1.50 2.61 -12.63
N LEU A 73 1.28 3.37 -11.56
CA LEU A 73 -0.02 3.44 -10.91
C LEU A 73 -1.06 4.05 -11.87
N PRO A 74 -2.30 3.52 -11.90
CA PRO A 74 -3.38 4.17 -12.63
C PRO A 74 -3.83 5.47 -11.94
N GLU A 75 -4.45 6.38 -12.69
CA GLU A 75 -5.17 7.49 -12.06
C GLU A 75 -6.49 7.00 -11.44
N PRO A 76 -6.92 7.56 -10.29
CA PRO A 76 -6.36 8.71 -9.58
C PRO A 76 -5.23 8.37 -8.59
N LEU A 77 -4.87 7.10 -8.45
CA LEU A 77 -3.94 6.62 -7.42
C LEU A 77 -2.54 7.22 -7.58
N ARG A 78 -2.05 7.35 -8.81
CA ARG A 78 -0.74 7.94 -9.07
C ARG A 78 -0.62 9.37 -8.54
N THR A 79 -1.61 10.22 -8.86
CA THR A 79 -1.63 11.60 -8.36
C THR A 79 -1.74 11.63 -6.85
N SER A 80 -2.66 10.85 -6.29
CA SER A 80 -2.88 10.77 -4.84
C SER A 80 -1.64 10.30 -4.07
N TYR A 81 -0.90 9.30 -4.58
CA TYR A 81 0.33 8.82 -3.95
C TYR A 81 1.45 9.86 -3.98
N ARG A 82 1.57 10.61 -5.09
CA ARG A 82 2.53 11.72 -5.17
C ARG A 82 2.23 12.80 -4.14
N GLU A 83 0.97 13.21 -4.01
CA GLU A 83 0.56 14.22 -3.03
C GLU A 83 0.82 13.78 -1.59
N LEU A 84 0.64 12.48 -1.30
CA LEU A 84 0.99 11.90 0.00
C LEU A 84 2.49 12.07 0.29
N ASN A 85 3.35 11.73 -0.68
CA ASN A 85 4.81 11.85 -0.54
C ASN A 85 5.29 13.31 -0.43
N GLU A 86 4.55 14.27 -0.98
CA GLU A 86 4.85 15.70 -0.84
C GLU A 86 4.54 16.25 0.57
N GLY A 87 3.80 15.50 1.40
CA GLY A 87 3.51 15.88 2.79
C GLY A 87 2.68 17.15 2.96
N LYS A 88 1.99 17.60 1.90
CA LYS A 88 1.23 18.86 1.89
C LYS A 88 -0.11 18.79 2.63
N LYS A 89 -0.62 17.59 2.89
CA LYS A 89 -1.94 17.32 3.48
C LYS A 89 -1.78 16.37 4.67
N THR A 90 -2.70 16.45 5.62
CA THR A 90 -2.75 15.44 6.70
C THR A 90 -3.18 14.10 6.13
N THR A 91 -2.77 12.99 6.77
CA THR A 91 -3.19 11.64 6.34
C THR A 91 -4.71 11.49 6.28
N LEU A 92 -5.44 12.12 7.20
CA LEU A 92 -6.89 12.12 7.20
C LEU A 92 -7.46 12.84 5.97
N GLN A 93 -6.96 14.04 5.67
CA GLN A 93 -7.40 14.80 4.50
C GLN A 93 -7.11 14.03 3.20
N TRP A 94 -5.90 13.51 3.06
CA TRP A 94 -5.51 12.69 1.92
C TRP A 94 -6.42 11.48 1.73
N LEU A 95 -6.79 10.80 2.82
CA LEU A 95 -7.62 9.60 2.77
C LEU A 95 -9.06 9.90 2.33
N LEU A 96 -9.64 10.99 2.82
CA LEU A 96 -10.98 11.45 2.39
C LEU A 96 -11.00 11.78 0.89
N GLU A 97 -9.98 12.50 0.42
CA GLU A 97 -9.85 12.84 -1.00
C GLU A 97 -9.61 11.60 -1.88
N LEU A 98 -8.82 10.62 -1.41
CA LEU A 98 -8.61 9.35 -2.10
C LEU A 98 -9.91 8.54 -2.21
N LYS A 99 -10.68 8.44 -1.13
CA LYS A 99 -12.00 7.77 -1.11
C LYS A 99 -12.96 8.40 -2.12
N GLN A 100 -13.03 9.73 -2.12
CA GLN A 100 -13.83 10.49 -3.09
C GLN A 100 -13.37 10.28 -4.53
N ALA A 101 -12.05 10.32 -4.78
CA ALA A 101 -11.49 10.15 -6.12
C ALA A 101 -11.78 8.75 -6.70
N LEU A 102 -11.84 7.73 -5.84
CA LEU A 102 -12.18 6.36 -6.22
C LEU A 102 -13.69 6.10 -6.33
N ARG A 103 -14.52 7.12 -6.09
CA ARG A 103 -16.00 7.01 -6.06
C ARG A 103 -16.46 5.88 -5.12
N MET A 104 -15.73 5.70 -4.02
CA MET A 104 -16.11 4.79 -2.96
C MET A 104 -17.06 5.54 -2.03
N ASP A 105 -18.27 5.80 -2.53
CA ASP A 105 -19.35 6.32 -1.71
C ASP A 105 -19.76 5.24 -0.68
N GLU A 106 -20.32 5.68 0.45
CA GLU A 106 -20.63 4.86 1.63
C GLU A 106 -21.68 3.79 1.33
N GLU A 107 -21.26 2.64 0.81
CA GLU A 107 -22.01 1.39 0.98
C GLU A 107 -21.59 0.76 2.32
N ASP A 108 -22.58 0.75 3.23
CA ASP A 108 -22.68 0.01 4.48
C ASP A 108 -21.66 0.34 5.57
N SER A 109 -21.95 1.43 6.30
CA SER A 109 -21.77 1.38 7.76
C SER A 109 -22.74 0.33 8.30
N ASP A 110 -22.28 -0.91 8.47
CA ASP A 110 -22.96 -1.89 9.31
C ASP A 110 -23.25 -1.24 10.68
N PRO A 111 -24.52 -1.14 11.12
CA PRO A 111 -24.82 -0.80 12.49
C PRO A 111 -24.54 -2.03 13.36
N ASP A 112 -23.99 -1.75 14.55
CA ASP A 112 -23.75 -2.67 15.68
C ASP A 112 -22.54 -3.62 15.62
N GLU A 113 -21.49 -3.23 16.34
CA GLU A 113 -21.02 -4.08 17.44
C GLU A 113 -20.98 -3.24 18.73
N SER A 114 -22.06 -3.33 19.49
CA SER A 114 -22.07 -2.99 20.90
C SER A 114 -21.41 -4.13 21.69
N PHE A 115 -20.37 -3.80 22.46
CA PHE A 115 -19.91 -4.56 23.62
C PHE A 115 -19.54 -3.59 24.74
#